data_AF-A0A6N2CNL1-F1
#
_entry.id   AF-A0A6N2CNL1-F1
#
_cell.length_a   1.000
_cell.length_b   1.000
_cell.length_c   1.000
_cell.angle_alpha   90.00
_cell.angle_beta   90.00
_cell.angle_gamma   90.00
#
_symmetry.space_group_name_H-M   'P 1'
#
loop_
_entity.id
_entity.type
_entity.pdbx_description
1 polymer ?
#
loop_
_entity_poly.entity_id
_entity_poly.type
_entity_poly.pdbx_seq_one_letter_code
_entity_poly.pdbx_strand_id
1 'polypeptide(L)'
;MLTGHKPMRFRREGRHLELELSRGVDIRHLSELDEVLWVALSSPAAGLEFDRRTLELLDADRDGRIRTREVRDAAKWLDSVLLDLSILEQGRAIVPLSQLRADTDSGRAVGLAARRILANLGKPEADQIALLDLGDRSRIESAVSANGDGVIDAGATEDPALILAIDAILRITGGERDLSGTQGIGQASVAQFFAEYARFRNWLEAERTLTESQRAVLLPFGDVTAAAFRSFEAVEAALDQFFGLCQLVAYDRAVEQAAILCPGLPHIL
;
A
#
# COMPACT_ATOMS: atom_id res chain seq x y z
N MET A 1 -52.22 21.54 7.85
CA MET A 1 -51.47 21.88 9.07
C MET A 1 -50.34 20.86 9.18
N LEU A 2 -49.11 21.24 8.85
CA LEU A 2 -47.92 20.39 9.00
C LEU A 2 -47.33 20.68 10.38
N THR A 3 -47.68 19.87 11.38
CA THR A 3 -47.23 20.00 12.77
C THR A 3 -46.01 19.12 13.00
N GLY A 4 -44.83 19.72 13.17
CA GLY A 4 -43.64 19.01 13.68
C GLY A 4 -42.28 19.57 13.24
N HIS A 5 -42.18 20.25 12.09
CA HIS A 5 -40.91 20.70 11.54
C HIS A 5 -40.60 22.14 11.93
N LYS A 6 -39.33 22.43 12.29
CA LYS A 6 -38.87 23.81 12.40
C LYS A 6 -39.14 24.50 11.06
N PRO A 7 -39.77 25.69 11.04
CA PRO A 7 -40.20 26.30 9.79
C PRO A 7 -38.97 26.70 8.95
N MET A 8 -38.84 26.11 7.76
CA MET A 8 -37.95 26.64 6.71
C MET A 8 -38.35 28.08 6.39
N ARG A 9 -37.36 28.93 6.13
CA ARG A 9 -37.58 30.35 5.90
C ARG A 9 -37.68 30.61 4.41
N PHE A 10 -38.68 31.39 4.02
CA PHE A 10 -38.87 31.79 2.64
C PHE A 10 -38.83 33.30 2.54
N ARG A 11 -38.11 33.81 1.56
CA ARG A 11 -38.13 35.20 1.15
C ARG A 11 -39.03 35.36 -0.05
N ARG A 12 -39.84 36.41 -0.06
CA ARG A 12 -40.66 36.74 -1.23
C ARG A 12 -39.93 37.79 -2.06
N GLU A 13 -39.45 37.38 -3.23
CA GLU A 13 -38.86 38.27 -4.22
C GLU A 13 -39.85 38.42 -5.39
N GLY A 14 -40.55 39.56 -5.41
CA GLY A 14 -41.62 39.83 -6.36
C GLY A 14 -42.77 38.82 -6.26
N ARG A 15 -42.97 38.01 -7.33
CA ARG A 15 -43.99 36.95 -7.39
C ARG A 15 -43.45 35.57 -7.01
N HIS A 16 -42.16 35.44 -6.75
CA HIS A 16 -41.51 34.17 -6.41
C HIS A 16 -41.30 34.05 -4.90
N LEU A 17 -41.34 32.80 -4.42
CA LEU A 17 -40.91 32.42 -3.08
C LEU A 17 -39.57 31.72 -3.23
N GLU A 18 -38.54 32.25 -2.59
CA GLU A 18 -37.20 31.70 -2.58
C GLU A 18 -36.91 31.13 -1.20
N LEU A 19 -36.36 29.91 -1.16
CA LEU A 19 -35.92 29.30 0.09
C LEU A 19 -34.65 29.98 0.58
N GLU A 20 -34.65 30.45 1.82
CA GLU A 20 -33.47 31.00 2.46
C GLU A 20 -32.72 29.91 3.23
N LEU A 21 -31.60 29.45 2.68
CA LEU A 21 -30.66 28.55 3.34
C LEU A 21 -29.59 29.38 4.04
N SER A 22 -29.76 29.60 5.34
CA SER A 22 -28.87 30.47 6.14
C SER A 22 -28.13 29.73 7.24
N ARG A 23 -28.59 28.51 7.58
CA ARG A 23 -28.05 27.70 8.67
C ARG A 23 -27.85 26.26 8.21
N GLY A 24 -26.88 25.58 8.78
CA GLY A 24 -26.62 24.16 8.55
C GLY A 24 -27.81 23.28 8.92
N VAL A 25 -28.61 23.69 9.92
CA VAL A 25 -29.87 22.98 10.23
C VAL A 25 -30.88 23.05 9.08
N ASP A 26 -30.83 24.06 8.21
CA ASP A 26 -31.73 24.16 7.05
C ASP A 26 -31.42 23.03 6.04
N ILE A 27 -30.18 22.55 5.98
CA ILE A 27 -29.76 21.43 5.11
C ILE A 27 -30.50 20.15 5.50
N ARG A 28 -30.68 19.87 6.80
CA ARG A 28 -31.44 18.72 7.29
C ARG A 28 -32.86 18.67 6.69
N HIS A 29 -33.47 19.84 6.50
CA HIS A 29 -34.85 19.96 6.02
C HIS A 29 -34.97 19.97 4.50
N LEU A 30 -33.87 20.06 3.74
CA LEU A 30 -33.90 19.96 2.27
C LEU A 30 -34.53 18.65 1.78
N SER A 31 -34.35 17.57 2.54
CA SER A 31 -34.99 16.29 2.22
C SER A 31 -36.51 16.30 2.36
N GLU A 32 -37.08 17.27 3.05
CA GLU A 32 -38.52 17.43 3.29
C GLU A 32 -39.14 18.49 2.38
N LEU A 33 -38.31 19.26 1.67
CA LEU A 33 -38.74 20.34 0.78
C LEU A 33 -39.50 19.78 -0.43
N ASP A 34 -40.68 20.33 -0.67
CA ASP A 34 -41.51 20.01 -1.83
C ASP A 34 -40.79 20.42 -3.13
N GLU A 35 -40.86 19.56 -4.14
CA GLU A 35 -40.23 19.77 -5.44
C GLU A 35 -40.73 21.04 -6.13
N VAL A 36 -41.97 21.47 -5.87
CA VAL A 36 -42.55 22.72 -6.42
C VAL A 36 -41.84 23.99 -5.94
N LEU A 37 -41.07 23.90 -4.85
CA LEU A 37 -40.32 25.01 -4.28
C LEU A 37 -38.88 25.10 -4.84
N TRP A 38 -38.47 24.18 -5.71
CA TRP A 38 -37.17 24.22 -6.36
C TRP A 38 -37.22 25.09 -7.62
N VAL A 39 -36.26 25.99 -7.75
CA VAL A 39 -36.14 26.86 -8.93
C VAL A 39 -35.80 26.05 -10.20
N ALA A 40 -35.03 24.98 -10.05
CA ALA A 40 -34.68 24.06 -11.12
C ALA A 40 -34.57 22.62 -10.58
N LEU A 41 -35.01 21.65 -11.39
CA LEU A 41 -34.93 20.22 -11.05
C LEU A 41 -33.60 19.57 -11.46
N SER A 42 -32.84 20.27 -12.31
CA SER A 42 -31.53 19.85 -12.79
C SER A 42 -30.69 21.06 -13.21
N SER A 43 -29.42 21.07 -12.82
CA SER A 43 -28.42 22.06 -13.22
C SER A 43 -27.21 21.37 -13.82
N PRO A 44 -26.61 21.88 -14.91
CA PRO A 44 -25.29 21.41 -15.36
C PRO A 44 -24.27 21.52 -14.23
N ALA A 45 -23.42 20.51 -14.05
CA ALA A 45 -22.29 20.57 -13.12
C ALA A 45 -21.17 21.48 -13.65
N ALA A 46 -21.09 21.67 -14.97
CA ALA A 46 -20.11 22.56 -15.59
C ALA A 46 -20.54 24.04 -15.53
N GLY A 47 -19.56 24.93 -15.34
CA GLY A 47 -19.78 26.39 -15.36
C GLY A 47 -20.34 26.97 -14.06
N LEU A 48 -20.50 26.17 -13.02
CA LEU A 48 -20.79 26.65 -11.67
C LEU A 48 -19.49 27.12 -10.99
N GLU A 49 -19.53 28.27 -10.33
CA GLU A 49 -18.44 28.75 -9.47
C GLU A 49 -18.45 27.98 -8.14
N PHE A 50 -18.12 26.69 -8.21
CA PHE A 50 -18.11 25.77 -7.08
C PHE A 50 -16.96 24.76 -7.19
N ASP A 51 -16.58 24.12 -6.08
CA ASP A 51 -15.56 23.08 -6.11
C ASP A 51 -15.98 21.91 -7.01
N ARG A 52 -15.20 21.68 -8.06
CA ARG A 52 -15.53 20.69 -9.10
C ARG A 52 -15.61 19.27 -8.52
N ARG A 53 -14.70 18.91 -7.61
CA ARG A 53 -14.68 17.58 -7.01
C ARG A 53 -15.93 17.31 -6.18
N THR A 54 -16.43 18.32 -5.48
CA THR A 54 -17.69 18.24 -4.75
C THR A 54 -18.88 18.07 -5.70
N LEU A 55 -18.90 18.78 -6.83
CA LEU A 55 -19.95 18.59 -7.86
C LEU A 55 -19.90 17.17 -8.44
N GLU A 56 -18.72 16.63 -8.72
CA GLU A 56 -18.54 15.24 -9.19
C GLU A 56 -19.00 14.19 -8.16
N LEU A 57 -18.91 14.50 -6.86
CA LEU A 57 -19.45 13.64 -5.80
C LEU A 57 -20.98 13.72 -5.68
N LEU A 58 -21.57 14.87 -6.03
CA LEU A 58 -23.02 15.08 -6.05
C LEU A 58 -23.68 14.46 -7.28
N ASP A 59 -23.00 14.44 -8.43
CA ASP A 59 -23.44 13.79 -9.67
C ASP A 59 -23.32 12.25 -9.57
N ALA A 60 -24.28 11.65 -8.88
CA ALA A 60 -24.22 10.24 -8.49
C ALA A 60 -24.33 9.30 -9.71
N ASP A 61 -25.06 9.71 -10.76
CA ASP A 61 -25.19 8.94 -12.01
C ASP A 61 -24.17 9.32 -13.10
N ARG A 62 -23.32 10.33 -12.83
CA ARG A 62 -22.19 10.76 -13.67
C ARG A 62 -22.61 11.24 -15.07
N ASP A 63 -23.77 11.89 -15.18
CA ASP A 63 -24.27 12.41 -16.45
C ASP A 63 -23.91 13.89 -16.69
N GLY A 64 -23.15 14.50 -15.78
CA GLY A 64 -22.74 15.89 -15.81
C GLY A 64 -23.81 16.87 -15.34
N ARG A 65 -24.88 16.39 -14.68
CA ARG A 65 -25.98 17.23 -14.19
C ARG A 65 -26.35 16.89 -12.75
N ILE A 66 -26.45 17.93 -11.92
CA ILE A 66 -26.90 17.81 -10.54
C ILE A 66 -28.43 17.95 -10.51
N ARG A 67 -29.11 16.94 -10.01
CA ARG A 67 -30.57 16.91 -9.86
C ARG A 67 -31.00 17.17 -8.42
N THR A 68 -32.23 17.65 -8.26
CA THR A 68 -32.83 17.88 -6.94
C THR A 68 -32.78 16.65 -6.03
N ARG A 69 -33.01 15.44 -6.58
CA ARG A 69 -32.92 14.19 -5.82
C ARG A 69 -31.53 13.99 -5.19
N GLU A 70 -30.46 14.30 -5.93
CA GLU A 70 -29.09 14.08 -5.49
C GLU A 70 -28.71 15.05 -4.38
N VAL A 71 -29.15 16.30 -4.48
CA VAL A 71 -28.98 17.29 -3.39
C VAL A 71 -29.74 16.85 -2.14
N ARG A 72 -30.97 16.34 -2.29
CA ARG A 72 -31.77 15.82 -1.17
C ARG A 72 -31.14 14.59 -0.52
N ASP A 73 -30.60 13.68 -1.32
CA ASP A 73 -29.95 12.47 -0.82
C ASP A 73 -28.62 12.80 -0.14
N ALA A 74 -27.84 13.74 -0.67
CA ALA A 74 -26.65 14.25 -0.02
C ALA A 74 -26.97 14.92 1.34
N ALA A 75 -28.05 15.71 1.41
CA ALA A 75 -28.51 16.31 2.66
C ALA A 75 -28.92 15.25 3.70
N LYS A 76 -29.68 14.22 3.30
CA LYS A 76 -30.02 13.09 4.19
C LYS A 76 -28.77 12.34 4.66
N TRP A 77 -27.82 12.11 3.76
CA TRP A 77 -26.58 11.42 4.08
C TRP A 77 -25.75 12.24 5.09
N LEU A 78 -25.60 13.55 4.88
CA LEU A 78 -24.94 14.45 5.83
C LEU A 78 -25.60 14.39 7.20
N ASP A 79 -26.93 14.39 7.28
CA ASP A 79 -27.65 14.25 8.55
C ASP A 79 -27.45 12.88 9.21
N SER A 80 -27.25 11.84 8.41
CA SER A 80 -26.89 10.52 8.92
C SER A 80 -25.44 10.43 9.40
N VAL A 81 -24.55 11.33 8.96
CA VAL A 81 -23.12 11.28 9.29
C VAL A 81 -22.75 12.25 10.41
N LEU A 82 -23.36 13.44 10.46
CA LEU A 82 -23.00 14.53 11.36
C LEU A 82 -24.03 14.73 12.47
N LEU A 83 -23.56 14.92 13.70
CA LEU A 83 -24.42 15.26 14.85
C LEU A 83 -25.01 16.65 14.71
N ASP A 84 -24.18 17.61 14.30
CA ASP A 84 -24.55 19.00 14.07
C ASP A 84 -24.11 19.48 12.69
N LEU A 85 -25.06 19.83 11.84
CA LEU A 85 -24.81 20.37 10.51
C LEU A 85 -24.37 21.84 10.53
N SER A 86 -24.49 22.53 11.67
CA SER A 86 -24.00 23.92 11.83
C SER A 86 -22.50 24.04 11.57
N ILE A 87 -21.74 22.95 11.70
CA ILE A 87 -20.31 22.94 11.39
C ILE A 87 -20.03 23.31 9.92
N LEU A 88 -20.97 23.06 9.01
CA LEU A 88 -20.86 23.41 7.59
C LEU A 88 -20.88 24.93 7.37
N GLU A 89 -21.56 25.69 8.24
CA GLU A 89 -21.61 27.16 8.18
C GLU A 89 -20.24 27.79 8.39
N GLN A 90 -19.33 27.08 9.08
CA GLN A 90 -18.02 27.59 9.41
C GLN A 90 -17.05 27.55 8.22
N GLY A 91 -17.40 26.85 7.13
CA GLY A 91 -16.59 26.75 5.92
C GLY A 91 -15.19 26.18 6.17
N ARG A 92 -15.00 25.39 7.23
CA ARG A 92 -13.70 24.83 7.60
C ARG A 92 -13.43 23.57 6.80
N ALA A 93 -12.19 23.41 6.35
CA ALA A 93 -11.71 22.18 5.72
C ALA A 93 -11.35 21.07 6.74
N ILE A 94 -12.02 21.05 7.89
CA ILE A 94 -11.79 20.09 8.98
C ILE A 94 -13.13 19.62 9.56
N VAL A 95 -13.17 18.36 9.99
CA VAL A 95 -14.31 17.75 10.68
C VAL A 95 -13.82 17.14 12.00
N PRO A 96 -14.27 17.64 13.16
CA PRO A 96 -13.99 17.00 14.44
C PRO A 96 -14.62 15.60 14.49
N LEU A 97 -13.88 14.60 14.97
CA LEU A 97 -14.39 13.23 15.10
C LEU A 97 -15.54 13.15 16.10
N SER A 98 -15.58 14.08 17.07
CA SER A 98 -16.68 14.23 18.03
C SER A 98 -18.00 14.67 17.40
N GLN A 99 -17.97 15.19 16.16
CA GLN A 99 -19.18 15.58 15.41
C GLN A 99 -19.71 14.46 14.53
N LEU A 100 -19.00 13.33 14.41
CA LEU A 100 -19.46 12.18 13.65
C LEU A 100 -20.43 11.35 14.49
N ARG A 101 -21.57 10.99 13.89
CA ARG A 101 -22.60 10.16 14.52
C ARG A 101 -22.08 8.75 14.79
N ALA A 102 -22.32 8.25 15.99
CA ALA A 102 -22.06 6.86 16.36
C ALA A 102 -23.32 5.98 16.35
N ASP A 103 -24.50 6.60 16.25
CA ASP A 103 -25.81 5.96 16.32
C ASP A 103 -26.34 5.48 14.95
N THR A 104 -25.77 5.95 13.85
CA THR A 104 -26.11 5.54 12.47
C THR A 104 -25.03 4.67 11.84
N ASP A 105 -25.40 3.83 10.87
CA ASP A 105 -24.42 3.03 10.10
C ASP A 105 -23.45 3.92 9.32
N SER A 106 -23.96 4.93 8.60
CA SER A 106 -23.15 5.87 7.83
C SER A 106 -22.16 6.64 8.72
N GLY A 107 -22.61 7.15 9.87
CA GLY A 107 -21.76 7.88 10.80
C GLY A 107 -20.66 7.00 11.38
N ARG A 108 -20.99 5.77 11.81
CA ARG A 108 -20.00 4.79 12.29
C ARG A 108 -18.97 4.45 11.22
N ALA A 109 -19.41 4.21 9.98
CA ALA A 109 -18.54 3.88 8.86
C ALA A 109 -17.57 5.03 8.56
N VAL A 110 -18.07 6.27 8.46
CA VAL A 110 -17.23 7.45 8.24
C VAL A 110 -16.27 7.68 9.40
N GLY A 111 -16.72 7.52 10.65
CA GLY A 111 -15.86 7.65 11.84
C GLY A 111 -14.75 6.60 11.90
N LEU A 112 -15.03 5.36 11.53
CA LEU A 112 -14.03 4.31 11.44
C LEU A 112 -13.02 4.62 10.33
N ALA A 113 -13.49 5.03 9.15
CA ALA A 113 -12.63 5.40 8.03
C ALA A 113 -11.72 6.58 8.39
N ALA A 114 -12.26 7.63 9.02
CA ALA A 114 -11.50 8.80 9.44
C ALA A 114 -10.39 8.44 10.44
N ARG A 115 -10.70 7.63 11.47
CA ARG A 115 -9.69 7.13 12.43
C ARG A 115 -8.62 6.30 11.75
N ARG A 116 -9.00 5.44 10.80
CA ARG A 116 -8.04 4.62 10.04
C ARG A 116 -7.11 5.48 9.19
N ILE A 117 -7.63 6.48 8.50
CA ILE A 117 -6.83 7.44 7.72
C ILE A 117 -5.83 8.16 8.63
N LEU A 118 -6.28 8.65 9.79
CA LEU A 118 -5.41 9.32 10.75
C LEU A 118 -4.31 8.39 11.31
N ALA A 119 -4.64 7.15 11.62
CA ALA A 119 -3.66 6.14 12.03
C ALA A 119 -2.61 5.89 10.93
N ASN A 120 -3.05 5.73 9.68
CA ASN A 120 -2.18 5.52 8.52
C ASN A 120 -1.25 6.72 8.27
N LEU A 121 -1.69 7.94 8.61
CA LEU A 121 -0.88 9.15 8.54
C LEU A 121 0.03 9.37 9.76
N GLY A 122 0.09 8.41 10.70
CA GLY A 122 0.89 8.52 11.93
C GLY A 122 0.32 9.48 12.97
N LYS A 123 -0.98 9.77 12.92
CA LYS A 123 -1.71 10.68 13.83
C LYS A 123 -2.85 9.97 14.58
N PRO A 124 -2.63 8.82 15.26
CA PRO A 124 -3.71 8.04 15.87
C PRO A 124 -4.49 8.80 16.96
N GLU A 125 -3.83 9.75 17.64
CA GLU A 125 -4.43 10.55 18.71
C GLU A 125 -5.12 11.83 18.22
N ALA A 126 -5.20 12.07 16.91
CA ALA A 126 -5.87 13.25 16.38
C ALA A 126 -7.39 13.17 16.58
N ASP A 127 -7.99 14.28 17.00
CA ASP A 127 -9.42 14.41 17.31
C ASP A 127 -10.25 15.00 16.16
N GLN A 128 -9.61 15.30 15.03
CA GLN A 128 -10.21 15.88 13.83
C GLN A 128 -9.50 15.40 12.57
N ILE A 129 -10.26 15.31 11.47
CA ILE A 129 -9.74 14.99 10.14
C ILE A 129 -9.83 16.20 9.22
N ALA A 130 -8.78 16.51 8.48
CA ALA A 130 -8.74 17.60 7.51
C ALA A 130 -8.92 17.10 6.07
N LEU A 131 -9.41 17.96 5.18
CA LEU A 131 -9.47 17.65 3.74
C LEU A 131 -8.08 17.31 3.17
N LEU A 132 -7.03 17.97 3.67
CA LEU A 132 -5.64 17.70 3.29
C LEU A 132 -5.18 16.29 3.69
N ASP A 133 -5.72 15.72 4.76
CA ASP A 133 -5.40 14.35 5.17
C ASP A 133 -5.93 13.32 4.14
N LEU A 134 -6.90 13.70 3.29
CA LEU A 134 -7.44 12.84 2.22
C LEU A 134 -6.66 12.94 0.90
N GLY A 135 -5.71 13.87 0.80
CA GLY A 135 -4.96 14.14 -0.44
C GLY A 135 -3.79 13.19 -0.68
N ASP A 136 -3.17 12.66 0.38
CA ASP A 136 -1.99 11.79 0.30
C ASP A 136 -2.41 10.32 0.19
N ARG A 137 -3.02 9.97 -0.95
CA ARG A 137 -3.56 8.63 -1.20
C ARG A 137 -2.49 7.54 -1.07
N SER A 138 -1.26 7.84 -1.48
CA SER A 138 -0.10 6.99 -1.26
C SER A 138 0.11 6.65 0.20
N ARG A 139 0.06 7.62 1.13
CA ARG A 139 0.25 7.35 2.56
C ARG A 139 -0.93 6.65 3.22
N ILE A 140 -2.15 6.96 2.77
CA ILE A 140 -3.36 6.29 3.26
C ILE A 140 -3.31 4.79 2.90
N GLU A 141 -2.75 4.43 1.74
CA GLU A 141 -2.70 3.06 1.24
C GLU A 141 -1.38 2.34 1.62
N SER A 142 -0.26 3.06 1.74
CA SER A 142 1.07 2.49 2.04
C SER A 142 1.30 2.07 3.49
N ALA A 143 0.53 2.61 4.43
CA ALA A 143 0.72 2.35 5.86
C ALA A 143 0.12 1.02 6.33
N VAL A 144 -0.46 0.23 5.42
CA VAL A 144 -1.06 -1.06 5.74
C VAL A 144 -0.29 -2.14 4.99
N SER A 145 0.49 -2.94 5.71
CA SER A 145 1.23 -4.11 5.21
C SER A 145 0.33 -5.24 4.65
N ALA A 146 -0.99 -5.03 4.71
CA ALA A 146 -2.04 -5.81 4.06
C ALA A 146 -3.06 -4.86 3.38
N ASN A 147 -2.58 -3.99 2.49
CA ASN A 147 -3.40 -3.04 1.72
C ASN A 147 -4.30 -3.75 0.67
N GLY A 148 -4.13 -5.06 0.47
CA GLY A 148 -4.93 -5.87 -0.44
C GLY A 148 -4.39 -5.91 -1.87
N ASP A 149 -3.17 -5.44 -2.12
CA ASP A 149 -2.50 -5.52 -3.43
C ASP A 149 -1.89 -6.90 -3.72
N GLY A 150 -1.87 -7.79 -2.72
CA GLY A 150 -1.35 -9.15 -2.81
C GLY A 150 0.16 -9.25 -2.54
N VAL A 151 0.81 -8.18 -2.11
CA VAL A 151 2.21 -8.14 -1.70
C VAL A 151 2.29 -7.99 -0.17
N ILE A 152 3.15 -8.80 0.45
CA ILE A 152 3.29 -8.88 1.90
C ILE A 152 4.75 -8.61 2.27
N ASP A 153 5.00 -7.63 3.14
CA ASP A 153 6.33 -7.35 3.68
C ASP A 153 6.52 -7.92 5.10
N ALA A 154 7.73 -7.82 5.65
CA ALA A 154 8.05 -8.32 6.98
C ALA A 154 7.25 -7.61 8.11
N GLY A 155 6.70 -6.41 7.86
CA GLY A 155 5.81 -5.68 8.76
C GLY A 155 4.35 -6.13 8.70
N ALA A 156 4.01 -7.14 7.90
CA ALA A 156 2.67 -7.71 7.80
C ALA A 156 2.28 -8.66 8.94
N THR A 157 3.24 -9.07 9.77
CA THR A 157 3.02 -10.05 10.82
C THR A 157 3.92 -9.79 12.00
N GLU A 158 3.44 -10.14 13.20
CA GLU A 158 4.24 -10.11 14.43
C GLU A 158 4.87 -11.48 14.73
N ASP A 159 4.54 -12.54 13.97
CA ASP A 159 5.10 -13.88 14.16
C ASP A 159 6.57 -13.94 13.68
N PRO A 160 7.54 -14.18 14.58
CA PRO A 160 8.96 -14.24 14.23
C PRO A 160 9.28 -15.29 13.16
N ALA A 161 8.56 -16.41 13.11
CA ALA A 161 8.79 -17.46 12.14
C ALA A 161 8.36 -17.03 10.73
N LEU A 162 7.23 -16.31 10.62
CA LEU A 162 6.75 -15.78 9.35
C LEU A 162 7.64 -14.64 8.86
N ILE A 163 8.12 -13.77 9.74
CA ILE A 163 9.10 -12.71 9.39
C ILE A 163 10.34 -13.33 8.74
N LEU A 164 10.92 -14.36 9.37
CA LEU A 164 12.09 -15.06 8.84
C LEU A 164 11.80 -15.73 7.48
N ALA A 165 10.60 -16.30 7.31
CA ALA A 165 10.20 -16.90 6.04
C ALA A 165 10.08 -15.85 4.93
N ILE A 166 9.47 -14.69 5.22
CA ILE A 166 9.33 -13.58 4.28
C ILE A 166 10.71 -13.08 3.83
N ASP A 167 11.61 -12.84 4.79
CA ASP A 167 12.99 -12.41 4.50
C ASP A 167 13.77 -13.44 3.66
N ALA A 168 13.59 -14.73 3.93
CA ALA A 168 14.24 -15.80 3.17
C ALA A 168 13.74 -15.84 1.73
N ILE A 169 12.43 -15.73 1.52
CA ILE A 169 11.81 -15.69 0.18
C ILE A 169 12.30 -14.45 -0.58
N LEU A 170 12.28 -13.27 0.05
CA LEU A 170 12.79 -12.02 -0.53
C LEU A 170 14.22 -12.14 -1.02
N ARG A 171 15.12 -12.72 -0.22
CA ARG A 171 16.53 -12.89 -0.59
C ARG A 171 16.73 -13.80 -1.80
N ILE A 172 15.87 -14.79 -1.99
CA ILE A 172 15.99 -15.78 -3.06
C ILE A 172 15.34 -15.30 -4.35
N THR A 173 14.16 -14.70 -4.27
CA THR A 173 13.39 -14.30 -5.46
C THR A 173 13.61 -12.85 -5.88
N GLY A 174 14.15 -12.02 -4.99
CA GLY A 174 14.26 -10.56 -5.19
C GLY A 174 12.95 -9.80 -4.90
N GLY A 175 11.87 -10.52 -4.63
CA GLY A 175 10.56 -9.97 -4.27
C GLY A 175 9.90 -9.15 -5.39
N GLU A 176 8.77 -8.54 -5.01
CA GLU A 176 7.99 -7.62 -5.83
C GLU A 176 7.84 -6.29 -5.08
N ARG A 177 7.69 -5.18 -5.81
CA ARG A 177 7.51 -3.86 -5.19
C ARG A 177 6.03 -3.67 -4.86
N ASP A 178 5.72 -3.52 -3.58
CA ASP A 178 4.40 -3.14 -3.06
C ASP A 178 4.05 -1.71 -3.54
N LEU A 179 2.75 -1.42 -3.68
CA LEU A 179 2.24 -0.06 -3.85
C LEU A 179 2.69 0.90 -2.74
N SER A 180 3.04 0.40 -1.56
CA SER A 180 3.68 1.16 -0.48
C SER A 180 5.10 1.64 -0.81
N GLY A 181 5.72 1.09 -1.84
CA GLY A 181 7.11 1.31 -2.22
C GLY A 181 8.11 0.37 -1.53
N THR A 182 7.64 -0.43 -0.57
CA THR A 182 8.44 -1.43 0.15
C THR A 182 8.61 -2.69 -0.70
N GLN A 183 9.70 -3.43 -0.49
CA GLN A 183 9.93 -4.69 -1.18
C GLN A 183 9.28 -5.82 -0.36
N GLY A 184 8.39 -6.57 -1.00
CA GLY A 184 7.63 -7.64 -0.34
C GLY A 184 7.56 -8.90 -1.19
N ILE A 185 6.81 -9.88 -0.72
CA ILE A 185 6.56 -11.15 -1.42
C ILE A 185 5.12 -11.23 -1.89
N GLY A 186 4.94 -11.60 -3.15
CA GLY A 186 3.64 -11.93 -3.72
C GLY A 186 3.45 -13.44 -3.90
N GLN A 187 2.27 -13.83 -4.39
CA GLN A 187 1.96 -15.23 -4.71
C GLN A 187 2.97 -15.86 -5.67
N ALA A 188 3.45 -15.12 -6.67
CA ALA A 188 4.43 -15.61 -7.64
C ALA A 188 5.79 -15.88 -6.98
N SER A 189 6.26 -14.94 -6.15
CA SER A 189 7.48 -15.12 -5.35
C SER A 189 7.42 -16.35 -4.43
N VAL A 190 6.30 -16.55 -3.73
CA VAL A 190 6.10 -17.72 -2.87
C VAL A 190 6.11 -19.02 -3.69
N ALA A 191 5.41 -19.05 -4.82
CA ALA A 191 5.37 -20.21 -5.70
C ALA A 191 6.76 -20.55 -6.26
N GLN A 192 7.53 -19.54 -6.67
CA GLN A 192 8.91 -19.72 -7.14
C GLN A 192 9.80 -20.29 -6.04
N PHE A 193 9.72 -19.76 -4.82
CA PHE A 193 10.50 -20.27 -3.70
C PHE A 193 10.23 -21.75 -3.44
N PHE A 194 8.97 -22.17 -3.38
CA PHE A 194 8.64 -23.58 -3.15
C PHE A 194 9.01 -24.48 -4.34
N ALA A 195 8.96 -23.98 -5.57
CA ALA A 195 9.44 -24.71 -6.73
C ALA A 195 10.96 -24.94 -6.68
N GLU A 196 11.74 -23.91 -6.32
CA GLU A 196 13.19 -24.02 -6.16
C GLU A 196 13.56 -24.89 -4.96
N TYR A 197 12.83 -24.78 -3.84
CA TYR A 197 12.99 -25.67 -2.69
C TYR A 197 12.75 -27.13 -3.07
N ALA A 198 11.69 -27.42 -3.82
CA ALA A 198 11.40 -28.78 -4.29
C ALA A 198 12.52 -29.30 -5.22
N ARG A 199 13.04 -28.47 -6.13
CA ARG A 199 14.18 -28.82 -6.98
C ARG A 199 15.43 -29.15 -6.15
N PHE A 200 15.75 -28.31 -5.18
CA PHE A 200 16.90 -28.51 -4.29
C PHE A 200 16.75 -29.78 -3.44
N ARG A 201 15.56 -30.03 -2.89
CA ARG A 201 15.23 -31.26 -2.17
C ARG A 201 15.37 -32.50 -3.05
N ASN A 202 14.84 -32.46 -4.27
CA ASN A 202 14.95 -33.57 -5.21
C ASN A 202 16.41 -33.83 -5.60
N TRP A 203 17.22 -32.77 -5.77
CA TRP A 203 18.65 -32.89 -6.03
C TRP A 203 19.39 -33.59 -4.88
N LEU A 204 19.10 -33.22 -3.63
CA LEU A 204 19.65 -33.90 -2.45
C LEU A 204 19.20 -35.36 -2.35
N GLU A 205 17.94 -35.65 -2.63
CA GLU A 205 17.43 -37.03 -2.57
C GLU A 205 17.96 -37.90 -3.71
N ALA A 206 18.22 -37.32 -4.88
CA ALA A 206 18.81 -38.02 -6.01
C ALA A 206 20.18 -38.65 -5.67
N GLU A 207 20.94 -38.05 -4.75
CA GLU A 207 22.20 -38.60 -4.22
C GLU A 207 22.04 -40.04 -3.70
N ARG A 208 20.88 -40.34 -3.08
CA ARG A 208 20.58 -41.64 -2.48
C ARG A 208 20.27 -42.71 -3.54
N THR A 209 19.96 -42.28 -4.76
CA THR A 209 19.60 -43.13 -5.89
C THR A 209 20.70 -43.24 -6.95
N LEU A 210 21.86 -42.61 -6.74
CA LEU A 210 22.99 -42.70 -7.65
C LEU A 210 23.48 -44.14 -7.79
N THR A 211 23.73 -44.57 -9.03
CA THR A 211 24.44 -45.82 -9.30
C THR A 211 25.89 -45.71 -8.82
N GLU A 212 26.56 -46.85 -8.64
CA GLU A 212 27.98 -46.88 -8.26
C GLU A 212 28.86 -46.10 -9.26
N SER A 213 28.56 -46.21 -10.56
CA SER A 213 29.26 -45.47 -11.61
C SER A 213 29.02 -43.96 -11.54
N GLN A 214 27.82 -43.51 -11.20
CA GLN A 214 27.52 -42.08 -11.03
C GLN A 214 28.14 -41.53 -9.74
N ARG A 215 28.13 -42.32 -8.67
CA ARG A 215 28.77 -42.00 -7.39
C ARG A 215 30.27 -41.79 -7.56
N ALA A 216 30.95 -42.66 -8.31
CA ALA A 216 32.39 -42.53 -8.57
C ALA A 216 32.75 -41.24 -9.35
N VAL A 217 31.84 -40.72 -10.18
CA VAL A 217 32.04 -39.47 -10.94
C VAL A 217 31.73 -38.24 -10.09
N LEU A 218 30.61 -38.24 -9.36
CA LEU A 218 30.15 -37.08 -8.59
C LEU A 218 30.83 -36.96 -7.22
N LEU A 219 31.20 -38.09 -6.63
CA LEU A 219 31.89 -38.22 -5.34
C LEU A 219 33.22 -38.98 -5.54
N PRO A 220 34.22 -38.37 -6.19
CA PRO A 220 35.48 -39.03 -6.56
C PRO A 220 36.25 -39.61 -5.37
N PHE A 221 36.01 -39.11 -4.15
CA PHE A 221 36.58 -39.62 -2.91
C PHE A 221 35.53 -40.25 -1.98
N GLY A 222 34.37 -40.66 -2.52
CA GLY A 222 33.25 -41.18 -1.75
C GLY A 222 32.80 -40.20 -0.66
N ASP A 223 32.61 -40.71 0.57
CA ASP A 223 32.15 -39.92 1.72
C ASP A 223 33.13 -38.79 2.12
N VAL A 224 34.40 -38.88 1.72
CA VAL A 224 35.43 -37.87 2.01
C VAL A 224 35.42 -36.72 1.00
N THR A 225 34.68 -36.84 -0.10
CA THR A 225 34.65 -35.82 -1.18
C THR A 225 34.35 -34.42 -0.64
N ALA A 226 33.36 -34.27 0.24
CA ALA A 226 33.01 -32.97 0.82
C ALA A 226 34.11 -32.38 1.72
N ALA A 227 34.90 -33.22 2.39
CA ALA A 227 36.04 -32.76 3.17
C ALA A 227 37.23 -32.40 2.26
N ALA A 228 37.49 -33.20 1.23
CA ALA A 228 38.52 -32.92 0.23
C ALA A 228 38.25 -31.61 -0.53
N PHE A 229 37.00 -31.37 -0.92
CA PHE A 229 36.59 -30.12 -1.58
C PHE A 229 36.78 -28.90 -0.67
N ARG A 230 36.40 -28.97 0.60
CA ARG A 230 36.66 -27.89 1.56
C ARG A 230 38.14 -27.59 1.76
N SER A 231 38.98 -28.62 1.75
CA SER A 231 40.44 -28.43 1.78
C SER A 231 40.96 -27.77 0.50
N PHE A 232 40.36 -28.06 -0.66
CA PHE A 232 40.66 -27.41 -1.93
C PHE A 232 40.21 -25.95 -1.94
N GLU A 233 38.97 -25.63 -1.56
CA GLU A 233 38.46 -24.25 -1.48
C GLU A 233 39.36 -23.35 -0.61
N ALA A 234 39.93 -23.89 0.47
CA ALA A 234 40.84 -23.16 1.34
C ALA A 234 42.15 -22.73 0.65
N VAL A 235 42.55 -23.40 -0.43
CA VAL A 235 43.80 -23.12 -1.17
C VAL A 235 43.58 -22.71 -2.63
N GLU A 236 42.34 -22.75 -3.12
CA GLU A 236 41.97 -22.49 -4.52
C GLU A 236 42.55 -21.16 -5.03
N ALA A 237 42.29 -20.07 -4.32
CA ALA A 237 42.79 -18.75 -4.70
C ALA A 237 44.32 -18.68 -4.77
N ALA A 238 45.03 -19.39 -3.89
CA ALA A 238 46.50 -19.44 -3.89
C ALA A 238 47.04 -20.27 -5.06
N LEU A 239 46.37 -21.39 -5.39
CA LEU A 239 46.72 -22.22 -6.55
C LEU A 239 46.47 -21.47 -7.87
N ASP A 240 45.31 -20.83 -8.02
CA ASP A 240 44.97 -20.03 -9.21
C ASP A 240 45.97 -18.89 -9.40
N GLN A 241 46.32 -18.20 -8.32
CA GLN A 241 47.33 -17.16 -8.34
C GLN A 241 48.70 -17.71 -8.75
N PHE A 242 49.14 -18.83 -8.16
CA PHE A 242 50.42 -19.46 -8.49
C PHE A 242 50.49 -19.87 -9.96
N PHE A 243 49.49 -20.58 -10.48
CA PHE A 243 49.48 -21.00 -11.88
C PHE A 243 49.30 -19.84 -12.85
N GLY A 244 48.53 -18.81 -12.48
CA GLY A 244 48.45 -17.56 -13.24
C GLY A 244 49.82 -16.87 -13.35
N LEU A 245 50.59 -16.83 -12.26
CA LEU A 245 51.96 -16.33 -12.27
C LEU A 245 52.90 -17.21 -13.11
N CYS A 246 52.79 -18.54 -13.03
CA CYS A 246 53.58 -19.44 -13.88
C CYS A 246 53.33 -19.20 -15.37
N GLN A 247 52.07 -18.99 -15.77
CA GLN A 247 51.72 -18.68 -17.16
C GLN A 247 52.29 -17.32 -17.58
N LEU A 248 52.23 -16.32 -16.70
CA LEU A 248 52.75 -14.99 -16.96
C LEU A 248 54.28 -14.96 -17.11
N VAL A 249 55.00 -15.69 -16.25
CA VAL A 249 56.46 -15.84 -16.33
C VAL A 249 56.88 -16.63 -17.57
N ALA A 250 56.10 -17.63 -17.97
CA ALA A 250 56.34 -18.37 -19.22
C ALA A 250 56.16 -17.47 -20.46
N TYR A 251 55.26 -16.48 -20.40
CA TYR A 251 55.02 -15.51 -21.46
C TYR A 251 56.09 -14.40 -21.51
N ASP A 252 56.44 -13.83 -20.35
CA ASP A 252 57.47 -12.80 -20.22
C ASP A 252 58.32 -13.02 -18.96
N ARG A 253 59.59 -13.39 -19.18
CA ARG A 253 60.56 -13.61 -18.08
C ARG A 253 60.90 -12.35 -17.30
N ALA A 254 60.65 -11.15 -17.82
CA ALA A 254 60.86 -9.92 -17.07
C ALA A 254 59.92 -9.81 -15.86
N VAL A 255 58.81 -10.55 -15.84
CA VAL A 255 57.84 -10.58 -14.75
C VAL A 255 58.31 -11.42 -13.55
N GLU A 256 59.29 -12.30 -13.75
CA GLU A 256 59.88 -13.15 -12.70
C GLU A 256 60.41 -12.33 -11.51
N GLN A 257 61.05 -11.19 -11.79
CA GLN A 257 61.60 -10.31 -10.76
C GLN A 257 60.52 -9.47 -10.03
N ALA A 258 59.38 -9.21 -10.68
CA ALA A 258 58.28 -8.42 -10.10
C ALA A 258 57.33 -9.27 -9.23
N ALA A 259 57.14 -10.56 -9.57
CA ALA A 259 56.28 -11.47 -8.82
C ALA A 259 56.80 -11.80 -7.41
N ILE A 260 58.13 -11.77 -7.22
CA ILE A 260 58.80 -12.06 -5.94
C ILE A 260 58.63 -10.91 -4.91
N LEU A 261 58.24 -9.71 -5.35
CA LEU A 261 58.26 -8.48 -4.54
C LEU A 261 56.87 -8.01 -4.06
N CYS A 262 55.79 -8.75 -4.32
CA CYS A 262 54.43 -8.35 -3.95
C CYS A 262 54.05 -8.89 -2.54
N PRO A 263 53.82 -8.04 -1.51
CA PRO A 263 53.74 -8.42 -0.10
C PRO A 263 52.37 -8.97 0.34
N GLY A 264 51.75 -9.81 -0.49
CA GLY A 264 50.47 -10.47 -0.20
C GLY A 264 50.39 -11.94 -0.64
N LEU A 265 51.47 -12.50 -1.20
CA LEU A 265 51.55 -13.91 -1.56
C LEU A 265 51.89 -14.73 -0.31
N PRO A 266 51.10 -15.75 0.07
CA PRO A 266 51.59 -16.74 1.03
C PRO A 266 52.87 -17.36 0.42
N HIS A 267 53.98 -17.24 1.12
CA HIS A 267 55.23 -17.90 0.77
C HIS A 267 55.00 -19.41 0.84
N ILE A 268 54.57 -20.01 -0.27
CA ILE A 268 54.58 -21.46 -0.47
C ILE A 268 55.83 -21.78 -1.27
N LEU A 269 56.97 -21.73 -0.58
CA LEU A 269 58.20 -22.45 -0.89
C LEU A 269 58.86 -22.84 0.44
#